data_AF-A0A7W5AEU4-F1
#
_entry.id   AF-A0A7W5AEU4-F1
#
_cell.length_a   1.000
_cell.length_b   1.000
_cell.length_c   1.000
_cell.angle_alpha   90.00
_cell.angle_beta   90.00
_cell.angle_gamma   90.00
#
_symmetry.space_group_name_H-M   'P 1'
#
loop_
_entity.id
_entity.type
_entity.pdbx_description
1 polymer ?
#
loop_
_entity_poly.entity_id
_entity_poly.type
_entity_poly.pdbx_seq_one_letter_code
_entity_poly.pdbx_strand_id
1 'polypeptide(L)'
;MGERRDGARRVTSPLLSVSVLLAGLAVTVLSSAALHGAQRDIASRVMDQRHRTTLAAVRAETERYRGLLDSVAAGIATDSHLTWEDFDVATGPLADAGLAGATPVAFLVSVPEDGVAAAQQRWRDHGASGLVLRPNPGNDVHYFRVLSRALGDAGQAGPRPGTDVAGAGPLSTALELARDTHRTTVSDAYVPIHDPDGQPSFAFAAPVWTRANTPEFRGWVVAGLHGGTFLRDVLRTVGDSGVAGELVAVDGDGGRDTVASWAGPGEPDLRRSDPFEVGDRQWVLETRGDSRQLAGTGWYLPMTILAGGLILTGLLAHPRPPFAEPGPRHRRRRPVTAAAVRRAPAAGPAGTA
;
A
#
# COMPACT_ATOMS: atom_id res chain seq x y z
N MET A 1 16.00 65.86 -66.27
CA MET A 1 14.65 65.85 -65.65
C MET A 1 14.40 64.42 -65.21
N GLY A 2 14.66 64.11 -63.94
CA GLY A 2 14.77 62.75 -63.42
C GLY A 2 13.62 62.42 -62.46
N GLU A 3 12.82 61.43 -62.81
CA GLU A 3 11.67 60.95 -62.03
C GLU A 3 12.14 59.79 -61.13
N ARG A 4 12.34 60.08 -59.83
CA ARG A 4 12.57 59.07 -58.79
C ARG A 4 11.22 58.51 -58.35
N ARG A 5 10.86 57.30 -58.81
CA ARG A 5 9.70 56.56 -58.28
C ARG A 5 10.10 55.64 -57.13
N ASP A 6 9.60 56.00 -55.96
CA ASP A 6 9.04 55.16 -54.91
C ASP A 6 9.70 53.81 -54.63
N GLY A 7 10.73 53.86 -53.78
CA GLY A 7 11.13 52.74 -52.93
C GLY A 7 10.15 52.58 -51.77
N ALA A 8 8.95 52.06 -52.04
CA ALA A 8 8.03 51.59 -51.01
C ALA A 8 8.64 50.35 -50.35
N ARG A 9 9.46 50.57 -49.32
CA ARG A 9 10.06 49.54 -48.48
C ARG A 9 8.95 48.67 -47.90
N ARG A 10 9.02 47.38 -48.15
CA ARG A 10 8.18 46.32 -47.57
C ARG A 10 8.41 46.24 -46.06
N VAL A 11 7.73 47.08 -45.27
CA VAL A 11 7.77 47.06 -43.79
C VAL A 11 6.73 46.08 -43.21
N THR A 12 6.07 45.26 -44.03
CA THR A 12 5.06 44.29 -43.57
C THR A 12 5.64 42.96 -43.02
N SER A 13 6.96 42.76 -43.10
CA SER A 13 7.59 41.49 -42.69
C SER A 13 7.73 41.24 -41.17
N PRO A 14 8.01 42.21 -40.28
CA PRO A 14 8.28 41.92 -38.87
C PRO A 14 7.01 41.60 -38.07
N LEU A 15 5.87 42.18 -38.42
CA LEU A 15 4.61 41.94 -37.71
C LEU A 15 4.14 40.49 -37.87
N LEU A 16 4.29 39.91 -39.08
CA LEU A 16 3.95 38.50 -39.32
C LEU A 16 4.82 37.54 -38.50
N SER A 17 6.13 37.80 -38.41
CA SER A 17 7.03 36.98 -37.59
C SER A 17 6.68 37.03 -36.10
N VAL A 18 6.33 38.20 -35.57
CA VAL A 18 5.90 38.35 -34.17
C VAL A 18 4.58 37.60 -33.91
N SER A 19 3.60 37.71 -34.81
CA SER A 19 2.33 37.01 -34.67
C SER A 19 2.49 35.48 -34.68
N VAL A 20 3.34 34.95 -35.58
CA VAL A 20 3.63 33.50 -35.64
C VAL A 20 4.32 33.02 -34.35
N LEU A 21 5.27 33.81 -33.83
CA LEU A 21 5.97 33.47 -32.59
C LEU A 21 5.03 33.47 -31.38
N LEU A 22 4.18 34.48 -31.25
CA LEU A 22 3.18 34.55 -30.18
C LEU A 22 2.17 33.40 -30.27
N ALA A 23 1.70 33.08 -31.48
CA ALA A 23 0.78 31.96 -31.70
C ALA A 23 1.44 30.61 -31.33
N GLY A 24 2.69 30.39 -31.73
CA GLY A 24 3.43 29.17 -31.38
C GLY A 24 3.66 29.04 -29.86
N LEU A 25 3.98 30.14 -29.19
CA LEU A 25 4.14 30.17 -27.74
C LEU A 25 2.82 29.89 -27.02
N ALA A 26 1.72 30.50 -27.47
CA ALA A 26 0.39 30.26 -26.91
C ALA A 26 -0.02 28.78 -27.06
N VAL A 27 0.17 28.18 -28.25
CA VAL A 27 -0.13 26.75 -28.48
C VAL A 27 0.72 25.85 -27.59
N THR A 28 2.01 26.17 -27.42
CA THR A 28 2.93 25.38 -26.57
C THR A 28 2.52 25.45 -25.10
N VAL A 29 2.19 26.64 -24.59
CA VAL A 29 1.73 26.83 -23.21
C VAL A 29 0.41 26.10 -22.98
N LEU A 30 -0.57 26.21 -23.89
CA LEU A 30 -1.85 25.50 -23.79
C LEU A 30 -1.68 23.98 -23.83
N SER A 31 -0.83 23.47 -24.73
CA SER A 31 -0.54 22.03 -24.84
C SER A 31 0.14 21.51 -23.57
N SER A 32 1.08 22.28 -23.02
CA SER A 32 1.74 21.95 -21.75
C SER A 32 0.75 21.93 -20.60
N ALA A 33 -0.11 22.95 -20.48
CA ALA A 33 -1.13 23.01 -19.43
C ALA A 33 -2.13 21.84 -19.55
N ALA A 34 -2.58 21.53 -20.76
CA ALA A 34 -3.46 20.39 -21.03
C ALA A 34 -2.80 19.05 -20.67
N LEU A 35 -1.51 18.89 -20.99
CA LEU A 35 -0.75 17.68 -20.64
C LEU A 35 -0.57 17.53 -19.12
N HIS A 36 -0.27 18.62 -18.41
CA HIS A 36 -0.17 18.59 -16.94
C HIS A 36 -1.51 18.22 -16.30
N GLY A 37 -2.64 18.75 -16.82
CA GLY A 37 -3.97 18.36 -16.39
C GLY A 37 -4.23 16.87 -16.62
N ALA A 38 -3.97 16.38 -17.83
CA ALA A 38 -4.13 14.96 -18.17
C ALA A 38 -3.24 14.04 -17.32
N GLN A 39 -1.99 14.43 -17.03
CA GLN A 39 -1.09 13.68 -16.14
C GLN A 39 -1.62 13.61 -14.72
N ARG A 40 -2.11 14.73 -14.17
CA ARG A 40 -2.70 14.77 -12.82
C ARG A 40 -3.96 13.90 -12.75
N ASP A 41 -4.80 13.91 -13.78
CA ASP A 41 -5.99 13.07 -13.85
C ASP A 41 -5.63 11.57 -13.94
N ILE A 42 -4.61 11.22 -14.71
CA ILE A 42 -4.07 9.85 -14.78
C ILE A 42 -3.55 9.44 -13.39
N ALA A 43 -2.71 10.26 -12.77
CA ALA A 43 -2.16 9.99 -11.45
C ALA A 43 -3.25 9.84 -10.39
N SER A 44 -4.29 10.68 -10.44
CA SER A 44 -5.46 10.57 -9.56
C SER A 44 -6.19 9.24 -9.73
N ARG A 45 -6.44 8.80 -10.97
CA ARG A 45 -7.09 7.51 -11.23
C ARG A 45 -6.24 6.31 -10.78
N VAL A 46 -4.93 6.38 -11.02
CA VAL A 46 -3.99 5.35 -10.54
C VAL A 46 -3.98 5.32 -9.01
N MET A 47 -3.99 6.48 -8.35
CA MET A 47 -4.10 6.60 -6.91
C MET A 47 -5.41 5.98 -6.38
N ASP A 48 -6.55 6.27 -7.01
CA ASP A 48 -7.86 5.70 -6.64
C ASP A 48 -7.87 4.17 -6.78
N GLN A 49 -7.25 3.64 -7.83
CA GLN A 49 -7.13 2.21 -8.05
C GLN A 49 -6.24 1.55 -6.99
N ARG A 50 -5.06 2.13 -6.73
CA ARG A 50 -4.11 1.62 -5.72
C ARG A 50 -4.72 1.67 -4.33
N HIS A 51 -5.35 2.78 -3.95
CA HIS A 51 -6.04 2.92 -2.67
C HIS A 51 -7.10 1.82 -2.47
N ARG A 52 -7.99 1.62 -3.46
CA ARG A 52 -9.03 0.59 -3.38
C ARG A 52 -8.44 -0.83 -3.33
N THR A 53 -7.35 -1.08 -4.04
CA THR A 53 -6.68 -2.39 -4.04
C THR A 53 -6.04 -2.66 -2.68
N THR A 54 -5.31 -1.69 -2.12
CA THR A 54 -4.74 -1.78 -0.76
C THR A 54 -5.84 -1.98 0.29
N LEU A 55 -6.91 -1.18 0.22
CA LEU A 55 -8.05 -1.29 1.15
C LEU A 55 -8.69 -2.67 1.10
N ALA A 56 -8.94 -3.20 -0.10
CA ALA A 56 -9.49 -4.54 -0.28
C ALA A 56 -8.58 -5.63 0.29
N ALA A 57 -7.27 -5.52 0.08
CA ALA A 57 -6.31 -6.49 0.60
C ALA A 57 -6.20 -6.44 2.13
N VAL A 58 -6.16 -5.24 2.73
CA VAL A 58 -6.15 -5.10 4.19
C VAL A 58 -7.43 -5.67 4.80
N ARG A 59 -8.60 -5.37 4.23
CA ARG A 59 -9.89 -5.94 4.68
C ARG A 59 -9.93 -7.46 4.57
N ALA A 60 -9.52 -8.00 3.42
CA ALA A 60 -9.50 -9.45 3.21
C ALA A 60 -8.56 -10.14 4.20
N GLU A 61 -7.41 -9.54 4.51
CA GLU A 61 -6.48 -10.10 5.47
C GLU A 61 -7.03 -10.04 6.90
N THR A 62 -7.59 -8.92 7.35
CA THR A 62 -8.17 -8.83 8.70
C THR A 62 -9.35 -9.80 8.88
N GLU A 63 -10.20 -9.95 7.86
CA GLU A 63 -11.28 -10.96 7.85
C GLU A 63 -10.73 -12.39 7.91
N ARG A 64 -9.64 -12.66 7.19
CA ARG A 64 -8.94 -13.96 7.21
C ARG A 64 -8.44 -14.29 8.61
N TYR A 65 -7.77 -13.35 9.30
CA TYR A 65 -7.34 -13.52 10.69
C TYR A 65 -8.50 -13.84 11.63
N ARG A 66 -9.57 -13.04 11.56
CA ARG A 66 -10.75 -13.24 12.40
C ARG A 66 -11.37 -14.61 12.18
N GLY A 67 -11.61 -15.00 10.93
CA GLY A 67 -12.24 -16.29 10.61
C GLY A 67 -11.39 -17.50 11.05
N LEU A 68 -10.07 -17.38 10.93
CA LEU A 68 -9.14 -18.41 11.40
C LEU A 68 -9.14 -18.53 12.93
N LEU A 69 -9.11 -17.41 13.65
CA LEU A 69 -9.20 -17.41 15.11
C LEU A 69 -10.54 -17.92 15.63
N ASP A 70 -11.65 -17.49 15.02
CA ASP A 70 -12.99 -17.99 15.32
C ASP A 70 -13.05 -19.52 15.17
N SER A 71 -12.41 -20.06 14.11
CA SER A 71 -12.34 -21.51 13.86
C SER A 71 -11.53 -22.24 14.93
N VAL A 72 -10.39 -21.69 15.34
CA VAL A 72 -9.55 -22.27 16.39
C VAL A 72 -10.25 -22.23 17.76
N ALA A 73 -10.85 -21.09 18.11
CA ALA A 73 -11.64 -20.94 19.33
C ALA A 73 -12.81 -21.93 19.38
N ALA A 74 -13.52 -22.10 18.26
CA ALA A 74 -14.61 -23.05 18.12
C ALA A 74 -14.16 -24.52 18.21
N GLY A 75 -12.95 -24.84 17.74
CA GLY A 75 -12.32 -26.15 17.89
C GLY A 75 -11.97 -26.45 19.34
N ILE A 76 -11.25 -25.53 20.00
CA ILE A 76 -10.87 -25.63 21.42
C ILE A 76 -12.11 -25.76 22.31
N ALA A 77 -13.19 -25.04 22.00
CA ALA A 77 -14.45 -25.09 22.73
C ALA A 77 -15.12 -26.47 22.79
N THR A 78 -14.71 -27.43 21.94
CA THR A 78 -15.25 -28.80 21.95
C THR A 78 -14.60 -29.70 22.99
N ASP A 79 -13.45 -29.32 23.53
CA ASP A 79 -12.71 -30.10 24.52
C ASP A 79 -12.84 -29.49 25.92
N SER A 80 -13.32 -30.28 26.88
CA SER A 80 -13.41 -29.86 28.28
C SER A 80 -12.08 -29.92 29.03
N HIS A 81 -11.07 -30.58 28.47
CA HIS A 81 -9.76 -30.85 29.06
C HIS A 81 -8.61 -30.38 28.16
N LEU A 82 -8.71 -29.16 27.62
CA LEU A 82 -7.66 -28.57 26.77
C LEU A 82 -6.24 -28.76 27.34
N THR A 83 -5.44 -29.57 26.66
CA THR A 83 -4.01 -29.74 26.94
C THR A 83 -3.15 -28.89 26.01
N TRP A 84 -1.84 -28.85 26.27
CA TRP A 84 -0.87 -28.25 25.34
C TRP A 84 -0.89 -28.92 23.97
N GLU A 85 -1.01 -30.26 23.93
CA GLU A 85 -0.97 -31.03 22.68
C GLU A 85 -2.22 -30.74 21.82
N ASP A 86 -3.39 -30.65 22.45
CA ASP A 86 -4.64 -30.27 21.78
C ASP A 86 -4.57 -28.84 21.23
N PHE A 87 -4.04 -27.90 22.03
CA PHE A 87 -3.84 -26.52 21.58
C PHE A 87 -2.84 -26.44 20.42
N ASP A 88 -1.74 -27.20 20.48
CA ASP A 88 -0.75 -27.26 19.41
C ASP A 88 -1.40 -27.75 18.12
N VAL A 89 -2.13 -28.88 18.16
CA VAL A 89 -2.86 -29.43 17.02
C VAL A 89 -3.89 -28.43 16.47
N ALA A 90 -4.70 -27.83 17.35
CA ALA A 90 -5.73 -26.87 16.95
C ALA A 90 -5.17 -25.60 16.28
N THR A 91 -3.99 -25.16 16.71
CA THR A 91 -3.32 -23.95 16.17
C THR A 91 -2.35 -24.24 15.04
N GLY A 92 -2.05 -25.51 14.74
CA GLY A 92 -1.18 -25.93 13.63
C GLY A 92 -1.48 -25.24 12.30
N PRO A 93 -2.75 -25.24 11.82
CA PRO A 93 -3.10 -24.58 10.57
C PRO A 93 -2.82 -23.07 10.53
N LEU A 94 -2.78 -22.37 11.68
CA LEU A 94 -2.43 -20.95 11.72
C LEU A 94 -0.95 -20.72 11.38
N ALA A 95 -0.08 -21.63 11.80
CA ALA A 95 1.35 -21.55 11.50
C ALA A 95 1.61 -21.74 9.99
N ASP A 96 0.86 -22.65 9.36
CA ASP A 96 0.97 -22.96 7.93
C ASP A 96 0.32 -21.89 7.03
N ALA A 97 -0.59 -21.07 7.57
CA ALA A 97 -1.37 -20.10 6.79
C ALA A 97 -0.57 -18.86 6.31
N GLY A 98 0.69 -18.71 6.74
CA GLY A 98 1.55 -17.59 6.32
C GLY A 98 0.94 -16.23 6.67
N LEU A 99 0.53 -16.09 7.92
CA LEU A 99 -0.19 -14.92 8.43
C LEU A 99 0.73 -13.69 8.50
N ALA A 100 0.38 -12.62 7.76
CA ALA A 100 1.17 -11.40 7.59
C ALA A 100 1.44 -10.64 8.91
N GLY A 101 2.70 -10.56 9.35
CA GLY A 101 3.07 -9.88 10.60
C GLY A 101 2.47 -10.48 11.87
N ALA A 102 2.03 -11.74 11.84
CA ALA A 102 1.48 -12.41 13.00
C ALA A 102 2.57 -12.65 14.08
N THR A 103 2.19 -12.43 15.33
CA THR A 103 2.96 -12.86 16.50
C THR A 103 2.45 -14.24 16.97
N PRO A 104 3.11 -14.90 17.93
CA PRO A 104 2.64 -16.18 18.46
C PRO A 104 1.18 -16.14 18.93
N VAL A 105 0.42 -17.17 18.57
CA VAL A 105 -0.95 -17.38 19.05
C VAL A 105 -0.89 -17.92 20.46
N ALA A 106 -1.77 -17.43 21.32
CA ALA A 106 -1.77 -17.74 22.73
C ALA A 106 -3.18 -18.11 23.22
N PHE A 107 -3.24 -19.06 24.16
CA PHE A 107 -4.43 -19.26 24.98
C PHE A 107 -4.28 -18.47 26.28
N LEU A 108 -5.22 -17.57 26.56
CA LEU A 108 -5.24 -16.75 27.76
C LEU A 108 -6.37 -17.18 28.69
N VAL A 109 -6.12 -17.09 29.99
CA VAL A 109 -7.12 -17.35 31.04
C VAL A 109 -7.22 -16.18 32.00
N SER A 110 -8.44 -15.93 32.47
CA SER A 110 -8.71 -14.98 33.54
C SER A 110 -8.59 -15.68 34.89
N VAL A 111 -7.79 -15.13 35.79
CA VAL A 111 -7.49 -15.72 37.09
C VAL A 111 -7.54 -14.62 38.15
N PRO A 112 -8.38 -14.74 39.20
CA PRO A 112 -8.33 -13.82 40.33
C PRO A 112 -6.98 -13.96 41.07
N GLU A 113 -6.51 -12.90 41.73
CA GLU A 113 -5.22 -12.86 42.45
C GLU A 113 -5.04 -14.05 43.41
N ASP A 114 -6.08 -14.44 44.15
CA ASP A 114 -6.05 -15.57 45.08
C ASP A 114 -6.00 -16.96 44.39
N GLY A 115 -6.31 -17.02 43.09
CA GLY A 115 -6.36 -18.24 42.27
C GLY A 115 -5.07 -18.54 41.51
N VAL A 116 -4.06 -17.67 41.54
CA VAL A 116 -2.85 -17.78 40.69
C VAL A 116 -2.12 -19.11 40.89
N ALA A 117 -1.89 -19.54 42.13
CA ALA A 117 -1.17 -20.79 42.42
C ALA A 117 -1.91 -22.03 41.91
N ALA A 118 -3.24 -22.08 42.09
CA ALA A 118 -4.08 -23.18 41.62
C ALA A 118 -4.13 -23.23 40.08
N ALA A 119 -4.26 -22.06 39.43
CA ALA A 119 -4.22 -21.97 37.97
C ALA A 119 -2.87 -22.43 37.40
N GLN A 120 -1.76 -22.04 38.01
CA GLN A 120 -0.43 -22.47 37.60
C GLN A 120 -0.29 -24.00 37.66
N GLN A 121 -0.71 -24.63 38.76
CA GLN A 121 -0.63 -26.08 38.90
C GLN A 121 -1.51 -26.77 37.86
N ARG A 122 -2.77 -26.33 37.71
CA ARG A 122 -3.71 -26.88 36.71
C ARG A 122 -3.12 -26.87 35.30
N TRP A 123 -2.52 -25.77 34.87
CA TRP A 123 -1.97 -25.68 33.51
C TRP A 123 -0.68 -26.48 33.33
N ARG A 124 0.13 -26.65 34.38
CA ARG A 124 1.25 -27.60 34.35
C ARG A 124 0.77 -29.03 34.18
N ASP A 125 -0.30 -29.42 34.87
CA ASP A 125 -0.92 -30.75 34.74
C ASP A 125 -1.51 -30.97 33.33
N HIS A 126 -1.92 -29.89 32.64
CA HIS A 126 -2.34 -29.91 31.24
C HIS A 126 -1.19 -29.79 30.22
N GLY A 127 0.06 -30.00 30.65
CA GLY A 127 1.22 -30.07 29.76
C GLY A 127 1.97 -28.76 29.54
N ALA A 128 1.58 -27.64 30.16
CA ALA A 128 2.36 -26.40 30.18
C ALA A 128 3.57 -26.52 31.12
N SER A 129 4.49 -27.42 30.76
CA SER A 129 5.68 -27.76 31.55
C SER A 129 6.54 -26.52 31.82
N GLY A 130 6.89 -26.29 33.09
CA GLY A 130 7.69 -25.13 33.48
C GLY A 130 6.96 -23.78 33.45
N LEU A 131 5.63 -23.76 33.28
CA LEU A 131 4.83 -22.53 33.38
C LEU A 131 5.05 -21.85 34.74
N VAL A 132 5.41 -20.57 34.72
CA VAL A 132 5.50 -19.72 35.91
C VAL A 132 4.64 -18.48 35.68
N LEU A 133 3.53 -18.37 36.39
CA LEU A 133 2.63 -17.22 36.32
C LEU A 133 3.27 -16.03 37.04
N ARG A 134 3.27 -14.86 36.38
CA ARG A 134 3.87 -13.63 36.88
C ARG A 134 2.79 -12.54 36.97
N PRO A 135 2.03 -12.48 38.07
CA PRO A 135 0.98 -11.46 38.22
C PRO A 135 1.60 -10.07 38.22
N ASN A 136 0.98 -9.13 37.52
CA ASN A 136 1.33 -7.72 37.66
C ASN A 136 0.73 -7.19 38.98
N PRO A 137 1.55 -6.57 39.85
CA PRO A 137 1.06 -6.12 41.16
C PRO A 137 -0.03 -5.07 41.01
N GLY A 138 -1.06 -5.16 41.86
CA GLY A 138 -2.14 -4.17 41.94
C GLY A 138 -3.38 -4.46 41.09
N ASN A 139 -3.44 -5.63 40.43
CA ASN A 139 -4.63 -6.09 39.72
C ASN A 139 -5.34 -7.20 40.51
N ASP A 140 -6.67 -7.12 40.66
CA ASP A 140 -7.45 -8.19 41.30
C ASP A 140 -7.69 -9.38 40.37
N VAL A 141 -7.59 -9.15 39.06
CA VAL A 141 -7.78 -10.13 37.99
C VAL A 141 -6.61 -10.06 37.03
N HIS A 142 -6.05 -11.23 36.71
CA HIS A 142 -4.94 -11.38 35.78
C HIS A 142 -5.38 -12.09 34.51
N TYR A 143 -4.69 -11.78 33.41
CA TYR A 143 -4.89 -12.41 32.11
C TYR A 143 -3.61 -13.14 31.71
N PHE A 144 -3.49 -14.40 32.10
CA PHE A 144 -2.27 -15.16 31.87
C PHE A 144 -2.27 -15.86 30.53
N ARG A 145 -1.18 -15.69 29.77
CA ARG A 145 -0.84 -16.56 28.65
C ARG A 145 -0.39 -17.92 29.18
N VAL A 146 -1.21 -18.96 29.04
CA VAL A 146 -0.90 -20.29 29.60
C VAL A 146 -0.37 -21.27 28.56
N LEU A 147 -0.82 -21.15 27.31
CA LEU A 147 -0.32 -21.90 26.16
C LEU A 147 0.05 -20.93 25.05
N SER A 148 1.07 -21.26 24.25
CA SER A 148 1.46 -20.44 23.11
C SER A 148 2.10 -21.27 22.01
N ARG A 149 1.80 -20.94 20.76
CA ARG A 149 2.43 -21.49 19.57
C ARG A 149 3.01 -20.36 18.73
N ALA A 150 4.28 -20.48 18.36
CA ALA A 150 4.90 -19.52 17.45
C ALA A 150 4.28 -19.64 16.04
N LEU A 151 4.12 -18.49 15.37
CA LEU A 151 3.70 -18.44 13.98
C LEU A 151 4.91 -18.09 13.10
N GLY A 152 5.22 -18.96 12.14
CA GLY A 152 6.30 -18.77 11.16
C GLY A 152 7.73 -19.03 11.67
N ASP A 153 8.69 -18.68 10.82
CA ASP A 153 10.13 -18.93 11.03
C ASP A 153 10.81 -17.93 11.97
N ALA A 154 10.08 -16.90 12.42
CA ALA A 154 10.53 -15.92 13.40
C ALA A 154 10.64 -16.61 14.76
N GLY A 155 11.73 -17.37 14.94
CA GLY A 155 11.96 -18.23 16.08
C GLY A 155 11.72 -17.55 17.42
N GLN A 156 10.78 -18.12 18.20
CA GLN A 156 10.70 -18.11 19.67
C GLN A 156 10.75 -16.78 20.45
N ALA A 157 10.90 -15.61 19.82
CA ALA A 157 10.97 -14.32 20.51
C ALA A 157 9.59 -13.76 20.92
N GLY A 158 8.58 -14.61 21.05
CA GLY A 158 7.29 -14.21 21.60
C GLY A 158 7.33 -13.98 23.11
N PRO A 159 6.35 -13.24 23.67
CA PRO A 159 6.15 -13.20 25.11
C PRO A 159 6.03 -14.62 25.67
N ARG A 160 6.81 -14.89 26.71
CA ARG A 160 6.91 -16.21 27.34
C ARG A 160 5.55 -16.60 27.96
N PRO A 161 5.21 -17.90 27.97
CA PRO A 161 4.12 -18.39 28.81
C PRO A 161 4.27 -17.92 30.27
N GLY A 162 3.14 -17.61 30.88
CA GLY A 162 2.98 -17.13 32.24
C GLY A 162 3.05 -15.61 32.42
N THR A 163 3.27 -14.85 31.35
CA THR A 163 3.13 -13.38 31.41
C THR A 163 1.67 -12.99 31.60
N ASP A 164 1.41 -12.10 32.56
CA ASP A 164 0.14 -11.42 32.77
C ASP A 164 0.02 -10.22 31.82
N VAL A 165 -1.04 -10.20 31.00
CA VAL A 165 -1.31 -9.11 30.06
C VAL A 165 -2.24 -8.04 30.62
N ALA A 166 -2.65 -8.11 31.90
CA ALA A 166 -3.48 -7.09 32.53
C ALA A 166 -2.83 -5.68 32.53
N GLY A 167 -1.49 -5.60 32.47
CA GLY A 167 -0.78 -4.33 32.32
C GLY A 167 -0.89 -3.68 30.93
N ALA A 168 -1.38 -4.40 29.91
CA ALA A 168 -1.60 -3.88 28.58
C ALA A 168 -3.07 -3.47 28.40
N GLY A 169 -3.42 -2.26 28.85
CA GLY A 169 -4.80 -1.74 28.90
C GLY A 169 -5.63 -2.00 27.64
N PRO A 170 -5.16 -1.63 26.43
CA PRO A 170 -5.88 -1.91 25.18
C PRO A 170 -6.22 -3.40 24.96
N LEU A 171 -5.32 -4.30 25.35
CA LEU A 171 -5.55 -5.75 25.21
C LEU A 171 -6.52 -6.26 26.28
N SER A 172 -6.40 -5.84 27.54
CA SER A 172 -7.34 -6.26 28.59
C SER A 172 -8.76 -5.81 28.28
N THR A 173 -8.95 -4.58 27.82
CA THR A 173 -10.26 -4.09 27.36
C THR A 173 -10.83 -4.93 26.22
N ALA A 174 -10.00 -5.32 25.24
CA ALA A 174 -10.45 -6.19 24.15
C ALA A 174 -10.86 -7.59 24.66
N LEU A 175 -10.12 -8.17 25.59
CA LEU A 175 -10.44 -9.47 26.20
C LEU A 175 -11.80 -9.42 26.93
N GLU A 176 -12.00 -8.40 27.77
CA GLU A 176 -13.27 -8.20 28.48
C GLU A 176 -14.43 -8.04 27.50
N LEU A 177 -14.28 -7.17 26.49
CA LEU A 177 -15.30 -6.96 25.48
C LEU A 177 -15.59 -8.22 24.66
N ALA A 178 -14.57 -9.03 24.32
CA ALA A 178 -14.75 -10.30 23.63
C ALA A 178 -15.57 -11.28 24.47
N ARG A 179 -15.27 -11.35 25.77
CA ARG A 179 -16.03 -12.18 26.71
C ARG A 179 -17.49 -11.71 26.76
N ASP A 180 -17.72 -10.41 26.98
CA ASP A 180 -19.07 -9.88 27.19
C ASP A 180 -19.95 -9.94 25.94
N THR A 181 -19.35 -9.77 24.76
CA THR A 181 -20.09 -9.79 23.48
C THR A 181 -20.17 -11.17 22.83
N HIS A 182 -19.42 -12.15 23.34
CA HIS A 182 -19.28 -13.49 22.77
C HIS A 182 -18.79 -13.47 21.31
N ARG A 183 -18.01 -12.45 20.95
CA ARG A 183 -17.47 -12.24 19.60
C ARG A 183 -15.98 -11.96 19.65
N THR A 184 -15.29 -12.25 18.56
CA THR A 184 -13.90 -11.83 18.41
C THR A 184 -13.82 -10.32 18.32
N THR A 185 -12.99 -9.73 19.17
CA THR A 185 -12.72 -8.29 19.22
C THR A 185 -11.30 -8.00 18.79
N VAL A 186 -11.03 -6.73 18.44
CA VAL A 186 -9.68 -6.23 18.20
C VAL A 186 -9.30 -5.21 19.28
N SER A 187 -8.06 -5.27 19.76
CA SER A 187 -7.53 -4.25 20.66
C SER A 187 -7.25 -2.95 19.92
N ASP A 188 -7.25 -1.85 20.68
CA ASP A 188 -6.63 -0.61 20.22
C ASP A 188 -5.12 -0.84 20.01
N ALA A 189 -4.47 0.08 19.29
CA ALA A 189 -3.03 -0.01 19.08
C ALA A 189 -2.28 0.16 20.41
N TYR A 190 -1.28 -0.68 20.65
CA TYR A 190 -0.42 -0.60 21.82
C TYR A 190 1.01 -0.98 21.48
N VAL A 191 1.96 -0.53 22.28
CA VAL A 191 3.36 -0.94 22.16
C VAL A 191 3.61 -2.06 23.17
N PRO A 192 3.97 -3.29 22.74
CA PRO A 192 4.29 -4.37 23.66
C PRO A 192 5.47 -3.99 24.55
N ILE A 193 5.38 -4.27 25.86
CA ILE A 193 6.43 -3.92 26.86
C ILE A 193 7.81 -4.49 26.49
N HIS A 194 7.84 -5.59 25.74
CA HIS A 194 9.06 -6.30 25.35
C HIS A 194 9.48 -6.08 23.89
N ASP A 195 8.84 -5.16 23.17
CA ASP A 195 9.24 -4.83 21.80
C ASP A 195 10.33 -3.75 21.81
N PRO A 196 11.61 -4.08 21.50
CA PRO A 196 12.70 -3.12 21.52
C PRO A 196 12.56 -2.02 20.45
N ASP A 197 11.84 -2.31 19.37
CA ASP A 197 11.65 -1.37 18.27
C ASP A 197 10.48 -0.41 18.52
N GLY A 198 9.71 -0.65 19.59
CA GLY A 198 8.55 0.15 19.95
C GLY A 198 7.48 0.16 18.85
N GLN A 199 7.34 -0.92 18.07
CA GLN A 199 6.38 -0.93 16.98
C GLN A 199 4.95 -1.03 17.53
N PRO A 200 4.03 -0.16 17.05
CA PRO A 200 2.62 -0.32 17.34
C PRO A 200 2.15 -1.70 16.91
N SER A 201 1.44 -2.35 17.82
CA SER A 201 0.89 -3.69 17.69
C SER A 201 -0.58 -3.66 18.08
N PHE A 202 -1.34 -4.63 17.61
CA PHE A 202 -2.73 -4.85 18.00
C PHE A 202 -2.99 -6.34 18.09
N ALA A 203 -4.08 -6.76 18.72
CA ALA A 203 -4.39 -8.18 18.83
C ALA A 203 -5.86 -8.46 18.57
N PHE A 204 -6.14 -9.61 17.98
CA PHE A 204 -7.46 -10.19 17.94
C PHE A 204 -7.64 -11.13 19.13
N ALA A 205 -8.79 -11.04 19.81
CA ALA A 205 -9.15 -11.87 20.94
C ALA A 205 -10.46 -12.61 20.67
N ALA A 206 -10.37 -13.92 20.44
CA ALA A 206 -11.51 -14.79 20.22
C ALA A 206 -11.91 -15.48 21.55
N PRO A 207 -13.13 -15.26 22.07
CA PRO A 207 -13.54 -15.86 23.34
C PRO A 207 -13.86 -17.36 23.15
N VAL A 208 -13.46 -18.18 24.11
CA VAL A 208 -13.75 -19.62 24.12
C VAL A 208 -14.85 -19.91 25.13
N TRP A 209 -15.99 -20.36 24.62
CA TRP A 209 -17.17 -20.75 25.40
C TRP A 209 -17.49 -22.22 25.14
N THR A 210 -17.83 -22.98 26.18
CA THR A 210 -18.25 -24.38 25.99
C THR A 210 -19.56 -24.47 25.19
N ARG A 211 -19.76 -25.58 24.47
CA ARG A 211 -21.00 -25.85 23.73
C ARG A 211 -22.12 -26.49 24.58
N ALA A 212 -22.05 -26.36 25.90
CA ALA A 212 -23.06 -26.90 26.80
C ALA A 212 -24.35 -26.05 26.75
N ASN A 213 -25.48 -26.61 27.24
CA ASN A 213 -26.74 -25.87 27.38
C ASN A 213 -26.60 -24.61 28.24
N THR A 214 -25.63 -24.61 29.15
CA THR A 214 -25.19 -23.44 29.91
C THR A 214 -23.73 -23.18 29.53
N PRO A 215 -23.47 -22.29 28.55
CA PRO A 215 -22.12 -22.00 28.10
C PRO A 215 -21.26 -21.49 29.26
N GLU A 216 -20.08 -22.08 29.42
CA GLU A 216 -19.09 -21.66 30.40
C GLU A 216 -17.91 -21.01 29.67
N PHE A 217 -17.51 -19.84 30.16
CA PHE A 217 -16.32 -19.16 29.66
C PHE A 217 -15.05 -19.90 30.07
N ARG A 218 -14.15 -20.15 29.13
CA ARG A 218 -12.90 -20.89 29.37
C ARG A 218 -11.64 -20.03 29.24
N GLY A 219 -11.69 -18.96 28.46
CA GLY A 219 -10.52 -18.14 28.15
C GLY A 219 -10.64 -17.51 26.76
N TRP A 220 -9.49 -17.11 26.20
CA TRP A 220 -9.41 -16.51 24.87
C TRP A 220 -8.31 -17.17 24.05
N VAL A 221 -8.53 -17.26 22.74
CA VAL A 221 -7.45 -17.43 21.78
C VAL A 221 -7.07 -16.05 21.28
N VAL A 222 -5.79 -15.68 21.42
CA VAL A 222 -5.30 -14.36 21.07
C VAL A 222 -4.20 -14.48 20.03
N ALA A 223 -4.28 -13.68 18.96
CA ALA A 223 -3.15 -13.45 18.06
C ALA A 223 -2.84 -11.96 18.01
N GLY A 224 -1.63 -11.59 18.41
CA GLY A 224 -1.10 -10.25 18.20
C GLY A 224 -0.55 -10.10 16.78
N LEU A 225 -0.49 -8.87 16.29
CA LEU A 225 0.11 -8.49 15.02
C LEU A 225 0.97 -7.26 15.23
N HIS A 226 2.17 -7.25 14.65
CA HIS A 226 2.96 -6.04 14.53
C HIS A 226 2.44 -5.22 13.35
N GLY A 227 1.87 -4.04 13.60
CA GLY A 227 1.13 -3.30 12.57
C GLY A 227 1.97 -2.96 11.35
N GLY A 228 3.22 -2.52 11.55
CA GLY A 228 4.15 -2.21 10.46
C GLY A 228 4.52 -3.42 9.61
N THR A 229 4.72 -4.59 10.22
CA THR A 229 5.02 -5.84 9.52
C THR A 229 3.80 -6.39 8.79
N PHE A 230 2.64 -6.41 9.46
CA PHE A 230 1.36 -6.80 8.86
C PHE A 230 1.09 -6.03 7.57
N LEU A 231 1.19 -4.70 7.63
CA LEU A 231 0.88 -3.85 6.49
C LEU A 231 1.89 -4.03 5.36
N ARG A 232 3.18 -4.18 5.69
CA ARG A 232 4.23 -4.45 4.70
C ARG A 232 4.01 -5.77 3.96
N ASP A 233 3.66 -6.83 4.69
CA ASP A 233 3.45 -8.17 4.14
C ASP A 233 2.17 -8.22 3.28
N VAL A 234 1.08 -7.57 3.72
CA VAL A 234 -0.13 -7.39 2.91
C VAL A 234 0.18 -6.61 1.62
N LEU A 235 0.92 -5.50 1.73
CA LEU A 235 1.30 -4.69 0.57
C LEU A 235 2.19 -5.45 -0.40
N ARG A 236 3.09 -6.31 0.08
CA ARG A 236 3.92 -7.17 -0.77
C ARG A 236 3.07 -8.10 -1.65
N THR A 237 1.91 -8.53 -1.17
CA THR A 237 0.99 -9.40 -1.91
C THR A 237 0.27 -8.67 -3.05
N VAL A 238 -0.06 -7.40 -2.86
CA VAL A 238 -0.68 -6.57 -3.92
C VAL A 238 0.34 -5.92 -4.88
N GLY A 239 1.63 -6.04 -4.58
CA GLY A 239 2.74 -5.52 -5.38
C GLY A 239 3.25 -4.16 -4.90
N ASP A 240 4.38 -3.71 -5.48
CA ASP A 240 5.03 -2.47 -5.11
C ASP A 240 4.11 -1.27 -5.38
N SER A 241 3.55 -0.73 -4.30
CA SER A 241 2.39 0.15 -4.38
C SER A 241 2.77 1.58 -4.78
N GLY A 242 4.05 1.96 -4.79
CA GLY A 242 4.53 3.31 -5.11
C GLY A 242 3.77 4.44 -4.39
N VAL A 243 3.10 4.13 -3.29
CA VAL A 243 2.34 5.04 -2.43
C VAL A 243 2.81 4.81 -1.00
N ALA A 244 2.80 5.86 -0.21
CA ALA A 244 2.94 5.81 1.24
C ALA A 244 1.55 5.62 1.88
N GLY A 245 1.51 5.34 3.17
CA GLY A 245 0.27 5.43 3.91
C GLY A 245 0.36 5.03 5.36
N GLU A 246 -0.80 5.09 6.00
CA GLU A 246 -1.01 4.85 7.41
C GLU A 246 -2.32 4.09 7.61
N LEU A 247 -2.33 3.21 8.60
CA LEU A 247 -3.51 2.58 9.13
C LEU A 247 -3.80 3.19 10.49
N VAL A 248 -4.99 3.75 10.65
CA VAL A 248 -5.37 4.54 11.83
C VAL A 248 -6.60 3.92 12.48
N ALA A 249 -6.52 3.57 13.76
CA ALA A 249 -7.67 3.21 14.56
C ALA A 249 -8.42 4.47 14.97
N VAL A 250 -9.76 4.42 14.93
CA VAL A 250 -10.62 5.50 15.40
C VAL A 250 -11.36 5.02 16.65
N ASP A 251 -11.08 5.67 17.77
CA ASP A 251 -11.67 5.32 19.06
C ASP A 251 -13.10 5.88 19.20
N GLY A 252 -13.83 5.39 20.20
CA GLY A 252 -15.21 5.82 20.46
C GLY A 252 -15.36 7.30 20.81
N ASP A 253 -14.30 7.96 21.27
CA ASP A 253 -14.24 9.40 21.54
C ASP A 253 -13.78 10.21 20.31
N GLY A 254 -13.49 9.55 19.19
CA GLY A 254 -12.94 10.15 17.97
C GLY A 254 -11.41 10.30 17.99
N GLY A 255 -10.73 9.76 19.00
CA GLY A 255 -9.28 9.60 19.06
C GLY A 255 -8.75 8.87 17.82
N ARG A 256 -7.53 9.19 17.41
CA ARG A 256 -6.91 8.64 16.19
C ARG A 256 -5.51 8.14 16.51
N ASP A 257 -5.37 6.83 16.56
CA ASP A 257 -4.10 6.17 16.86
C ASP A 257 -3.55 5.46 15.64
N THR A 258 -2.29 5.74 15.30
CA THR A 258 -1.62 5.09 14.18
C THR A 258 -1.26 3.65 14.56
N VAL A 259 -1.97 2.70 13.94
CA VAL A 259 -1.74 1.25 14.08
C VAL A 259 -0.52 0.82 13.28
N ALA A 260 -0.33 1.39 12.09
CA ALA A 260 0.77 1.04 11.21
C ALA A 260 1.06 2.17 10.23
N SER A 261 2.30 2.25 9.76
CA SER A 261 2.68 3.17 8.69
C SER A 261 3.66 2.51 7.72
N TRP A 262 3.64 2.97 6.47
CA TRP A 262 4.63 2.59 5.48
C TRP A 262 5.05 3.80 4.65
N ALA A 263 6.35 3.90 4.42
CA ALA A 263 6.91 4.96 3.59
C ALA A 263 6.71 4.62 2.11
N GLY A 264 6.39 5.65 1.33
CA GLY A 264 6.38 5.61 -0.13
C GLY A 264 7.40 6.60 -0.69
N PRO A 265 7.76 6.48 -1.97
CA PRO A 265 8.72 7.37 -2.60
C PRO A 265 8.11 8.74 -2.92
N GLY A 266 8.97 9.77 -2.96
CA GLY A 266 8.60 11.12 -3.41
C GLY A 266 7.99 12.04 -2.36
N GLU A 267 7.55 13.20 -2.83
CA GLU A 267 6.82 14.19 -2.03
C GLU A 267 5.32 14.04 -2.33
N PRO A 268 4.51 13.54 -1.38
CA PRO A 268 3.12 13.21 -1.67
C PRO A 268 2.26 14.47 -1.89
N ASP A 269 1.60 14.53 -3.05
CA ASP A 269 0.65 15.60 -3.41
C ASP A 269 -0.78 15.08 -3.64
N LEU A 270 -0.98 13.76 -3.58
CA LEU A 270 -2.27 13.09 -3.61
C LEU A 270 -2.51 12.34 -2.30
N ARG A 271 -3.73 12.43 -1.76
CA ARG A 271 -4.18 11.71 -0.55
C ARG A 271 -5.53 11.06 -0.77
N ARG A 272 -5.72 9.86 -0.21
CA ARG A 272 -7.01 9.16 -0.08
C ARG A 272 -7.18 8.61 1.32
N SER A 273 -8.43 8.54 1.76
CA SER A 273 -8.80 8.12 3.10
C SER A 273 -10.17 7.47 3.03
N ASP A 274 -10.25 6.18 3.35
CA ASP A 274 -11.52 5.45 3.41
C ASP A 274 -11.61 4.68 4.74
N PRO A 275 -12.74 4.76 5.45
CA PRO A 275 -12.97 3.96 6.65
C PRO A 275 -13.28 2.50 6.31
N PHE A 276 -13.01 1.61 7.26
CA PHE A 276 -13.43 0.21 7.21
C PHE A 276 -13.54 -0.40 8.60
N GLU A 277 -14.26 -1.50 8.72
CA GLU A 277 -14.45 -2.21 9.99
C GLU A 277 -13.38 -3.30 10.17
N VAL A 278 -12.89 -3.44 11.40
CA VAL A 278 -11.99 -4.51 11.83
C VAL A 278 -12.54 -5.07 13.13
N GLY A 279 -13.20 -6.22 13.06
CA GLY A 279 -13.92 -6.78 14.22
C GLY A 279 -15.04 -5.85 14.67
N ASP A 280 -14.90 -5.31 15.88
CA ASP A 280 -15.82 -4.37 16.53
C ASP A 280 -15.38 -2.90 16.42
N ARG A 281 -14.27 -2.61 15.73
CA ARG A 281 -13.67 -1.27 15.64
C ARG A 281 -13.73 -0.70 14.22
N GLN A 282 -13.71 0.64 14.13
CA GLN A 282 -13.62 1.36 12.88
C GLN A 282 -12.19 1.88 12.66
N TRP A 283 -11.57 1.47 11.57
CA TRP A 283 -10.24 1.92 11.15
C TRP A 283 -10.34 2.78 9.90
N VAL A 284 -9.29 3.54 9.62
CA VAL A 284 -9.15 4.37 8.43
C VAL A 284 -7.84 4.02 7.76
N LEU A 285 -7.92 3.64 6.48
CA LEU A 285 -6.73 3.53 5.64
C LEU A 285 -6.46 4.89 5.00
N GLU A 286 -5.32 5.48 5.30
CA GLU A 286 -4.83 6.65 4.60
C GLU A 286 -3.72 6.27 3.63
N THR A 287 -3.83 6.71 2.39
CA THR A 287 -2.77 6.53 1.39
C THR A 287 -2.36 7.88 0.82
N ARG A 288 -1.07 8.02 0.53
CA ARG A 288 -0.45 9.24 0.02
C ARG A 288 0.45 8.89 -1.16
N GLY A 289 0.47 9.68 -2.22
CA GLY A 289 1.28 9.39 -3.40
C GLY A 289 1.78 10.65 -4.08
N ASP A 290 2.93 10.54 -4.73
CA ASP A 290 3.52 11.58 -5.61
C ASP A 290 2.97 11.39 -7.03
N SER A 291 2.18 12.36 -7.50
CA SER A 291 1.54 12.32 -8.81
C SER A 291 2.54 12.15 -9.95
N ARG A 292 3.78 12.64 -9.79
CA ARG A 292 4.85 12.53 -10.81
C ARG A 292 5.33 11.10 -10.97
N GLN A 293 5.31 10.32 -9.89
CA GLN A 293 5.74 8.92 -9.92
C GLN A 293 4.59 7.99 -10.32
N LEU A 294 3.36 8.31 -9.91
CA LEU A 294 2.17 7.54 -10.23
C LEU A 294 1.79 7.59 -11.71
N ALA A 295 2.07 8.69 -12.40
CA ALA A 295 1.77 8.82 -13.83
C ALA A 295 2.63 7.90 -14.72
N GLY A 296 3.68 7.27 -14.19
CA GLY A 296 4.57 6.35 -14.94
C GLY A 296 5.42 7.01 -16.03
N THR A 297 5.10 8.24 -16.42
CA THR A 297 5.89 9.05 -17.33
C THR A 297 7.03 9.72 -16.58
N GLY A 298 8.27 9.38 -16.92
CA GLY A 298 9.41 10.15 -16.49
C GLY A 298 9.19 11.63 -16.79
N TRP A 299 9.50 12.48 -15.82
CA TRP A 299 9.37 13.95 -15.82
C TRP A 299 9.87 14.67 -17.09
N TYR A 300 10.64 13.99 -17.94
CA TYR A 300 11.22 14.53 -19.18
C TYR A 300 10.23 14.64 -20.35
N LEU A 301 9.11 13.89 -20.39
CA LEU A 301 8.20 13.88 -21.55
C LEU A 301 7.57 15.25 -21.88
N PRO A 302 7.03 16.01 -20.91
CA PRO A 302 6.56 17.37 -21.18
C PRO A 302 7.69 18.29 -21.64
N MET A 303 8.89 18.11 -21.08
CA MET A 303 10.07 18.90 -21.42
C MET A 303 10.55 18.61 -22.86
N THR A 304 10.51 17.35 -23.31
CA THR A 304 10.87 16.98 -24.68
C THR A 304 9.85 17.47 -25.70
N ILE A 305 8.54 17.43 -25.36
CA ILE A 305 7.48 17.99 -26.22
C ILE A 305 7.63 19.51 -26.32
N LEU A 306 7.89 20.20 -25.20
CA LEU A 306 8.08 21.64 -25.18
C LEU A 306 9.35 22.06 -25.95
N ALA A 307 10.47 21.36 -25.72
CA ALA A 307 11.71 21.60 -26.46
C ALA A 307 11.52 21.34 -27.96
N GLY A 308 10.86 20.23 -28.33
CA GLY A 308 10.54 19.92 -29.73
C GLY A 308 9.64 20.98 -30.38
N GLY A 309 8.61 21.46 -29.66
CA GLY A 309 7.72 22.52 -30.11
C GLY A 309 8.44 23.86 -30.30
N LEU A 310 9.33 24.24 -29.38
CA LEU A 310 10.13 25.45 -29.48
C LEU A 310 11.14 25.38 -30.65
N ILE A 311 11.82 24.25 -30.83
CA ILE A 311 12.75 24.03 -31.94
C ILE A 311 12.00 24.13 -33.27
N LEU A 312 10.85 23.48 -33.41
CA LEU A 312 10.04 23.53 -34.63
C LEU A 312 9.53 24.95 -34.91
N THR A 313 9.06 25.67 -33.88
CA THR A 313 8.60 27.06 -34.01
C THR A 313 9.76 27.98 -34.43
N GLY A 314 10.94 27.79 -33.84
CA GLY A 314 12.16 28.51 -34.22
C GLY A 314 12.58 28.25 -35.67
N LEU A 315 12.51 26.99 -36.12
CA LEU A 315 12.81 26.60 -37.50
C LEU A 315 11.81 27.20 -38.51
N LEU A 316 10.53 27.30 -38.16
CA LEU A 316 9.50 27.90 -39.02
C LEU A 316 9.57 29.43 -39.03
N ALA A 317 9.94 30.04 -37.91
CA ALA A 317 10.15 31.48 -37.81
C ALA A 317 11.47 31.93 -38.46
N HIS A 318 12.41 31.01 -38.69
CA HIS A 318 13.67 31.34 -39.34
C HIS A 318 13.41 31.83 -40.76
N PRO A 319 13.72 33.10 -41.08
CA PRO A 319 13.49 33.63 -42.41
C PRO A 319 14.35 32.82 -43.37
N ARG A 320 13.72 32.13 -44.33
CA ARG A 320 14.49 31.55 -45.42
C ARG A 320 15.25 32.71 -46.08
N PRO A 321 16.59 32.66 -46.17
CA PRO A 321 17.31 33.65 -46.94
C PRO A 321 16.65 33.68 -48.32
N PRO A 322 16.35 34.87 -48.88
CA PRO A 322 15.76 34.95 -50.20
C PRO A 322 16.66 34.11 -51.09
N PHE A 323 16.11 33.02 -51.64
CA PHE A 323 16.81 32.24 -52.64
C PHE A 323 17.29 33.27 -53.66
N ALA A 324 18.59 33.52 -53.69
CA ALA A 324 19.19 34.39 -54.67
C ALA A 324 18.81 33.76 -56.01
N GLU A 325 17.87 34.39 -56.72
CA GLU A 325 17.46 33.94 -58.04
C GLU A 325 18.75 33.73 -58.83
N PRO A 326 19.06 32.50 -59.28
CA PRO A 326 20.13 32.32 -60.23
C PRO A 326 19.73 33.14 -61.46
N GLY A 327 20.46 34.23 -61.69
CA GLY A 327 20.24 35.13 -62.81
C GLY A 327 20.10 34.36 -64.13
N PRO A 328 19.42 34.95 -65.12
CA PRO A 328 19.06 34.29 -66.38
C PRO A 328 20.31 33.76 -67.09
N ARG A 329 20.65 32.48 -66.87
CA ARG A 329 21.62 31.79 -67.70
C ARG A 329 20.94 31.52 -69.03
N HIS A 330 21.39 32.29 -70.01
CA HIS A 330 21.19 32.09 -71.44
C HIS A 330 20.86 30.63 -71.80
N ARG A 331 19.67 30.45 -72.38
CA ARG A 331 19.35 29.33 -73.26
C ARG A 331 20.45 29.22 -74.32
N ARG A 332 21.41 28.33 -74.14
CA ARG A 332 22.22 27.79 -75.25
C ARG A 332 21.63 26.43 -75.59
N ARG A 333 20.80 26.42 -76.63
CA ARG A 333 20.38 25.20 -77.33
C ARG A 333 21.62 24.38 -77.66
N ARG A 334 21.68 23.12 -77.25
CA ARG A 334 22.43 22.10 -77.96
C ARG A 334 21.51 20.93 -78.31
N PRO A 335 21.64 20.39 -79.52
CA PRO A 335 20.70 19.45 -80.09
C PRO A 335 20.78 18.07 -79.44
N VAL A 336 19.64 17.41 -79.56
CA VAL A 336 19.36 16.00 -79.34
C VAL A 336 20.37 15.13 -80.09
N THR A 337 21.01 14.19 -79.40
CA THR A 337 21.47 12.93 -80.00
C THR A 337 20.85 11.80 -79.20
N ALA A 338 20.02 11.03 -79.90
CA ALA A 338 19.40 9.80 -79.44
C ALA A 338 20.42 8.68 -79.34
N ALA A 339 20.33 7.88 -78.28
CA ALA A 339 20.66 6.45 -78.24
C ALA A 339 20.11 5.91 -76.91
N ALA A 340 18.97 5.25 -76.89
CA ALA A 340 18.78 3.83 -77.23
C ALA A 340 19.19 2.90 -76.07
N VAL A 341 18.21 2.08 -75.64
CA VAL A 341 18.37 0.70 -75.15
C VAL A 341 18.87 0.62 -73.68
N ARG A 342 18.26 -0.10 -72.73
CA ARG A 342 17.78 -1.49 -72.76
C ARG A 342 16.87 -1.78 -71.55
N ARG A 343 15.84 -2.59 -71.79
CA ARG A 343 15.15 -3.46 -70.82
C ARG A 343 16.15 -4.31 -70.01
N ALA A 344 15.84 -4.64 -68.75
CA ALA A 344 15.31 -5.96 -68.36
C ALA A 344 15.31 -6.18 -66.82
N PRO A 345 14.49 -7.11 -66.30
CA PRO A 345 14.12 -7.26 -64.88
C PRO A 345 14.81 -8.48 -64.19
N ALA A 346 14.69 -8.57 -62.85
CA ALA A 346 14.64 -9.79 -62.00
C ALA A 346 15.00 -9.38 -60.54
N ALA A 347 14.17 -9.55 -59.51
CA ALA A 347 13.60 -10.76 -58.88
C ALA A 347 14.47 -11.32 -57.72
N GLY A 348 13.98 -11.13 -56.48
CA GLY A 348 14.07 -12.01 -55.28
C GLY A 348 15.44 -12.34 -54.66
N PRO A 349 15.52 -13.02 -53.49
CA PRO A 349 14.44 -13.59 -52.66
C PRO A 349 14.53 -13.29 -51.14
N ALA A 350 13.62 -13.92 -50.40
CA ALA A 350 13.45 -13.99 -48.95
C ALA A 350 14.56 -14.75 -48.18
N GLY A 351 14.54 -14.65 -46.84
CA GLY A 351 15.23 -15.55 -45.89
C GLY A 351 15.46 -14.89 -44.52
N THR A 352 14.54 -15.04 -43.55
CA THR A 352 14.52 -16.03 -42.44
C THR A 352 15.47 -15.73 -41.26
N ALA A 353 14.90 -15.40 -40.11
CA ALA A 353 14.83 -16.26 -38.91
C ALA A 353 13.84 -15.67 -37.91
#